data_AF-A0A7C3FQP7-F1
#
_entry.id   AF-A0A7C3FQP7-F1
#
_cell.length_a   1.000
_cell.length_b   1.000
_cell.length_c   1.000
_cell.angle_alpha   90.00
_cell.angle_beta   90.00
_cell.angle_gamma   90.00
#
_symmetry.space_group_name_H-M   'P 1'
#
loop_
_entity.id
_entity.type
_entity.pdbx_description
1 polymer ?
#
loop_
_entity_poly.entity_id
_entity_poly.type
_entity_poly.pdbx_seq_one_letter_code
_entity_poly.pdbx_strand_id
1 'polypeptide(L)'
;MTGPKKLAGGPMAELVEKDRLKRADILLTHSKGSLLGWLIRFGTGSYWNHAAMVYVIRSPDQGYDHTFIIESGGAGIDIHNIGHYFQNPKKFDIAIKRLERDWFQDDSEDRGLRFRKRVRGFALAEIDDKYDHRLLLDIARRLLRQLILAFIFPWLRTRTPVKRRARIPRIARRLEVNAYICSGFVQWAYYRGVGKVLEEIGEADQTKLREVIFNPEIAQEDSEEVLLSTTPADLANSDKLAWKYIIKDGVVWEVGSQDDVEFILRS
;
A
#
# COMPACT_ATOMS: atom_id res chain seq x y z
N MET A 1 14.03 15.69 -16.68
CA MET A 1 12.96 14.68 -16.58
C MET A 1 11.80 15.18 -17.42
N THR A 2 11.24 14.33 -18.28
CA THR A 2 9.99 14.65 -18.99
C THR A 2 8.86 14.64 -17.95
N GLY A 3 8.10 15.72 -17.84
CA GLY A 3 7.00 15.84 -16.86
C GLY A 3 5.87 14.81 -17.07
N PRO A 4 4.77 14.91 -16.31
CA PRO A 4 3.71 13.92 -16.35
C PRO A 4 3.10 13.81 -17.75
N LYS A 5 2.88 12.59 -18.22
CA LYS A 5 2.33 12.33 -19.55
C LYS A 5 0.90 11.81 -19.45
N LYS A 6 -0.06 12.59 -19.94
CA LYS A 6 -1.45 12.14 -20.10
C LYS A 6 -1.52 11.03 -21.14
N LEU A 7 -2.20 9.93 -20.81
CA LEU A 7 -2.49 8.85 -21.76
C LEU A 7 -3.85 9.08 -22.43
N ALA A 8 -4.02 8.51 -23.63
CA ALA A 8 -5.18 8.80 -24.48
C ALA A 8 -6.44 8.04 -24.07
N GLY A 9 -6.31 6.80 -23.58
CA GLY A 9 -7.42 5.96 -23.14
C GLY A 9 -7.76 6.09 -21.66
N GLY A 10 -8.88 5.45 -21.27
CA GLY A 10 -9.26 5.29 -19.88
C GLY A 10 -8.41 4.23 -19.15
N PRO A 11 -8.57 4.07 -17.82
CA PRO A 11 -7.71 3.23 -17.00
C PRO A 11 -7.72 1.75 -17.38
N MET A 12 -8.87 1.19 -17.74
CA MET A 12 -8.96 -0.21 -18.19
C MET A 12 -8.17 -0.43 -19.49
N ALA A 13 -8.36 0.42 -20.49
CA ALA A 13 -7.68 0.32 -21.77
C ALA A 13 -6.16 0.56 -21.64
N GLU A 14 -5.75 1.57 -20.90
CA GLU A 14 -4.33 1.93 -20.82
C GLU A 14 -3.53 1.02 -19.89
N LEU A 15 -4.10 0.58 -18.77
CA LEU A 15 -3.35 -0.13 -17.74
C LEU A 15 -3.58 -1.64 -17.74
N VAL A 16 -4.80 -2.09 -18.03
CA VAL A 16 -5.16 -3.52 -18.03
C VAL A 16 -5.00 -4.13 -19.41
N GLU A 17 -5.61 -3.56 -20.46
CA GLU A 17 -5.59 -4.16 -21.81
C GLU A 17 -4.23 -4.05 -22.51
N LYS A 18 -3.44 -3.03 -22.17
CA LYS A 18 -2.05 -2.87 -22.65
C LYS A 18 -1.01 -3.48 -21.70
N ASP A 19 -1.42 -4.31 -20.75
CA ASP A 19 -0.55 -5.06 -19.84
C ASP A 19 0.51 -4.20 -19.12
N ARG A 20 0.15 -2.97 -18.70
CA ARG A 20 1.09 -2.06 -18.02
C ARG A 20 1.20 -2.33 -16.52
N LEU A 21 0.19 -2.97 -15.94
CA LEU A 21 0.20 -3.41 -14.55
C LEU A 21 1.05 -4.67 -14.38
N LYS A 22 1.71 -4.79 -13.24
CA LYS A 22 2.45 -5.98 -12.83
C LYS A 22 1.89 -6.53 -11.52
N ARG A 23 2.08 -7.83 -11.32
CA ARG A 23 1.79 -8.48 -10.03
C ARG A 23 2.58 -7.78 -8.93
N ALA A 24 1.95 -7.64 -7.77
CA ALA A 24 2.46 -6.90 -6.61
C ALA A 24 2.56 -5.37 -6.79
N ASP A 25 2.12 -4.78 -7.91
CA ASP A 25 1.96 -3.32 -7.96
C ASP A 25 1.06 -2.84 -6.81
N ILE A 26 1.46 -1.74 -6.17
CA ILE A 26 0.77 -1.18 -5.02
C ILE A 26 -0.16 -0.08 -5.52
N LEU A 27 -1.45 -0.21 -5.22
CA LEU A 27 -2.44 0.82 -5.45
C LEU A 27 -2.57 1.65 -4.18
N LEU A 28 -2.37 2.95 -4.30
CA LEU A 28 -2.77 3.91 -3.28
C LEU A 28 -4.07 4.57 -3.73
N THR A 29 -5.04 4.69 -2.85
CA THR A 29 -6.36 5.20 -3.22
C THR A 29 -6.77 6.35 -2.31
N HIS A 30 -7.48 7.29 -2.91
CA HIS A 30 -8.22 8.33 -2.22
C HIS A 30 -9.71 8.08 -2.46
N SER A 31 -10.37 7.57 -1.42
CA SER A 31 -11.84 7.46 -1.38
C SER A 31 -12.50 8.82 -1.13
N LYS A 32 -13.08 9.43 -2.17
CA LYS A 32 -13.81 10.70 -2.14
C LYS A 32 -15.11 10.56 -1.35
N GLY A 33 -15.42 11.54 -0.51
CA GLY A 33 -16.65 11.56 0.30
C GLY A 33 -16.70 10.57 1.48
N SER A 34 -15.65 9.79 1.72
CA SER A 34 -15.56 8.89 2.88
C SER A 34 -15.12 9.65 4.14
N LEU A 35 -15.96 9.67 5.19
CA LEU A 35 -15.64 10.26 6.49
C LEU A 35 -14.43 9.57 7.15
N LEU A 36 -14.40 8.23 7.11
CA LEU A 36 -13.26 7.46 7.61
C LEU A 36 -12.01 7.79 6.80
N GLY A 37 -12.13 7.82 5.46
CA GLY A 37 -11.03 8.19 4.60
C GLY A 37 -10.52 9.61 4.90
N TRP A 38 -11.39 10.55 5.25
CA TRP A 38 -10.99 11.91 5.64
C TRP A 38 -10.21 11.93 6.96
N LEU A 39 -10.65 11.18 7.97
CA LEU A 39 -9.94 11.04 9.25
C LEU A 39 -8.53 10.48 9.05
N ILE A 40 -8.37 9.46 8.19
CA ILE A 40 -7.07 8.85 7.88
C ILE A 40 -6.13 9.86 7.23
N ARG A 41 -6.60 10.61 6.22
CA ARG A 41 -5.80 11.67 5.57
C ARG A 41 -5.38 12.75 6.55
N PHE A 42 -6.29 13.14 7.44
CA PHE A 42 -6.00 14.14 8.46
C PHE A 42 -4.96 13.64 9.47
N GLY A 43 -5.07 12.39 9.91
CA GLY A 43 -4.14 11.77 10.86
C GLY A 43 -2.74 11.54 10.28
N THR A 44 -2.65 11.19 8.99
CA THR A 44 -1.38 10.95 8.28
C THR A 44 -0.76 12.18 7.66
N GLY A 45 -1.52 13.24 7.42
CA GLY A 45 -1.10 14.33 6.55
C GLY A 45 -0.93 13.91 5.07
N SER A 46 -1.51 12.79 4.65
CA SER A 46 -1.39 12.26 3.28
C SER A 46 -2.69 12.43 2.48
N TYR A 47 -2.54 12.55 1.16
CA TYR A 47 -3.67 12.51 0.22
C TYR A 47 -4.30 11.11 0.12
N TRP A 48 -3.50 10.07 0.34
CA TRP A 48 -3.90 8.68 0.20
C TRP A 48 -4.46 8.16 1.53
N ASN A 49 -5.58 7.43 1.47
CA ASN A 49 -6.27 6.93 2.66
C ASN A 49 -6.41 5.42 2.71
N HIS A 50 -6.04 4.73 1.64
CA HIS A 50 -6.17 3.29 1.54
C HIS A 50 -5.14 2.72 0.57
N ALA A 51 -4.80 1.44 0.75
CA ALA A 51 -3.82 0.75 -0.07
C ALA A 51 -4.32 -0.65 -0.44
N ALA A 52 -3.96 -1.09 -1.65
CA ALA A 52 -4.24 -2.43 -2.14
C ALA A 52 -3.05 -2.91 -2.97
N MET A 53 -3.05 -4.20 -3.32
CA MET A 53 -1.99 -4.79 -4.14
C MET A 53 -2.58 -5.55 -5.32
N VAL A 54 -1.97 -5.42 -6.49
CA VAL A 54 -2.35 -6.21 -7.66
C VAL A 54 -2.04 -7.69 -7.42
N TYR A 55 -3.10 -8.48 -7.41
CA TYR A 55 -3.07 -9.89 -7.07
C TYR A 55 -2.93 -10.76 -8.34
N VAL A 56 -3.89 -10.65 -9.25
CA VAL A 56 -3.90 -11.37 -10.52
C VAL A 56 -3.94 -10.35 -11.66
N ILE A 57 -3.07 -10.55 -12.64
CA ILE A 57 -3.09 -9.79 -13.90
C ILE A 57 -3.89 -10.62 -14.91
N ARG A 58 -4.73 -9.94 -15.69
CA ARG A 58 -5.46 -10.52 -16.82
C ARG A 58 -4.48 -11.30 -17.72
N SER A 59 -4.83 -12.54 -18.01
CA SER A 59 -4.08 -13.47 -18.86
C SER A 59 -5.11 -14.42 -19.49
N PRO A 60 -5.75 -14.02 -20.60
CA PRO A 60 -6.84 -14.79 -21.20
C PRO A 60 -6.41 -16.20 -21.64
N ASP A 61 -5.15 -16.32 -22.05
CA ASP A 61 -4.48 -17.59 -22.35
C ASP A 61 -4.40 -18.55 -21.16
N GLN A 62 -4.41 -18.01 -19.94
CA GLN A 62 -4.42 -18.77 -18.68
C GLN A 62 -5.82 -18.82 -18.04
N GLY A 63 -6.86 -18.33 -18.74
CA GLY A 63 -8.24 -18.28 -18.26
C GLY A 63 -8.54 -17.17 -17.25
N TYR A 64 -7.66 -16.16 -17.12
CA TYR A 64 -7.89 -15.00 -16.27
C TYR A 64 -8.39 -13.81 -17.11
N ASP A 65 -9.70 -13.63 -17.21
CA ASP A 65 -10.30 -12.55 -18.02
C ASP A 65 -10.20 -11.16 -17.37
N HIS A 66 -9.86 -11.10 -16.08
CA HIS A 66 -9.85 -9.88 -15.29
C HIS A 66 -8.60 -9.74 -14.45
N THR A 67 -8.23 -8.48 -14.17
CA THR A 67 -7.23 -8.13 -13.17
C THR A 67 -7.91 -7.95 -11.82
N PHE A 68 -7.34 -8.58 -10.79
CA PHE A 68 -7.84 -8.53 -9.43
C PHE A 68 -6.81 -7.89 -8.51
N ILE A 69 -7.31 -7.18 -7.51
CA ILE A 69 -6.52 -6.66 -6.40
C ILE A 69 -6.92 -7.38 -5.11
N ILE A 70 -5.99 -7.42 -4.17
CA ILE A 70 -6.22 -7.88 -2.80
C ILE A 70 -6.03 -6.70 -1.86
N GLU A 71 -6.92 -6.58 -0.88
CA GLU A 71 -6.89 -5.50 0.09
C GLU A 71 -7.49 -5.93 1.42
N SER A 72 -7.10 -5.28 2.50
CA SER A 72 -7.79 -5.43 3.78
C SER A 72 -8.71 -4.24 4.03
N GLY A 73 -9.99 -4.50 4.27
CA GLY A 73 -10.98 -3.53 4.69
C GLY A 73 -11.42 -3.73 6.15
N GLY A 74 -12.41 -2.96 6.57
CA GLY A 74 -13.00 -3.08 7.91
C GLY A 74 -13.72 -4.41 8.17
N ALA A 75 -13.96 -5.21 7.12
CA ALA A 75 -14.64 -6.51 7.19
C ALA A 75 -13.69 -7.72 7.08
N GLY A 76 -12.40 -7.52 6.77
CA GLY A 76 -11.45 -8.60 6.51
C GLY A 76 -10.56 -8.32 5.30
N ILE A 77 -9.91 -9.36 4.79
CA ILE A 77 -9.14 -9.32 3.54
C ILE A 77 -10.03 -9.80 2.40
N ASP A 78 -10.15 -9.00 1.36
CA ASP A 78 -11.04 -9.22 0.24
C ASP A 78 -10.28 -9.14 -1.09
N ILE A 79 -10.80 -9.85 -2.10
CA ILE A 79 -10.32 -9.77 -3.49
C ILE A 79 -11.38 -9.08 -4.33
N HIS A 80 -10.98 -8.00 -5.02
CA HIS A 80 -11.87 -7.22 -5.86
C HIS A 80 -11.37 -7.15 -7.30
N ASN A 81 -12.31 -7.09 -8.24
CA ASN A 81 -11.98 -6.74 -9.62
C ASN A 81 -11.48 -5.29 -9.66
N ILE A 82 -10.33 -5.05 -10.29
CA ILE A 82 -9.72 -3.71 -10.37
C ILE A 82 -10.64 -2.69 -11.06
N GLY A 83 -11.56 -3.16 -11.91
CA GLY A 83 -12.60 -2.35 -12.54
C GLY A 83 -13.45 -1.59 -11.53
N HIS A 84 -13.67 -2.11 -10.31
CA HIS A 84 -14.36 -1.40 -9.23
C HIS A 84 -13.73 -0.03 -8.95
N TYR A 85 -12.40 0.03 -8.98
CA TYR A 85 -11.65 1.25 -8.76
C TYR A 85 -11.56 2.09 -10.04
N PHE A 86 -11.22 1.45 -11.15
CA PHE A 86 -10.90 2.12 -12.41
C PHE A 86 -12.12 2.74 -13.12
N GLN A 87 -13.31 2.20 -12.89
CA GLN A 87 -14.55 2.63 -13.54
C GLN A 87 -15.38 3.59 -12.68
N ASN A 88 -14.93 3.93 -11.46
CA ASN A 88 -15.64 4.83 -10.54
C ASN A 88 -14.84 6.10 -10.21
N PRO A 89 -14.48 6.94 -11.20
CA PRO A 89 -13.58 8.09 -11.01
C PRO A 89 -14.13 9.19 -10.09
N LYS A 90 -15.46 9.26 -9.93
CA LYS A 90 -16.11 10.16 -8.97
C LYS A 90 -15.93 9.72 -7.52
N LYS A 91 -15.59 8.45 -7.28
CA LYS A 91 -15.39 7.88 -5.95
C LYS A 91 -13.90 7.73 -5.61
N PHE A 92 -13.06 7.47 -6.61
CA PHE A 92 -11.66 7.14 -6.37
C PHE A 92 -10.73 7.95 -7.25
N ASP A 93 -9.68 8.48 -6.63
CA ASP A 93 -8.40 8.74 -7.31
C ASP A 93 -7.42 7.66 -6.88
N ILE A 94 -6.53 7.28 -7.80
CA ILE A 94 -5.66 6.11 -7.63
C ILE A 94 -4.25 6.48 -8.05
N ALA A 95 -3.26 6.03 -7.31
CA ALA A 95 -1.88 5.99 -7.74
C ALA A 95 -1.36 4.57 -7.77
N ILE A 96 -0.41 4.31 -8.66
CA ILE A 96 0.28 3.03 -8.75
C ILE A 96 1.75 3.25 -8.45
N LYS A 97 2.24 2.53 -7.44
CA LYS A 97 3.66 2.45 -7.07
C LYS A 97 4.20 1.03 -7.29
N ARG A 98 5.50 0.93 -7.58
CA ARG A 98 6.17 -0.33 -7.91
C ARG A 98 7.55 -0.42 -7.28
N LEU A 99 7.92 -1.59 -6.77
CA LEU A 99 9.29 -1.90 -6.34
C LEU A 99 10.17 -2.18 -7.57
N GLU A 100 11.00 -1.22 -7.98
CA GLU A 100 11.85 -1.34 -9.18
C GLU A 100 13.26 -1.84 -8.89
N ARG A 101 13.37 -2.92 -8.11
CA ARG A 101 14.64 -3.63 -7.92
C ARG A 101 14.82 -4.67 -9.01
N ASP A 102 16.02 -4.77 -9.58
CA ASP A 102 16.31 -5.70 -10.68
C ASP A 102 15.94 -7.15 -10.34
N TRP A 103 16.28 -7.58 -9.11
CA TRP A 103 15.96 -8.92 -8.60
C TRP A 103 14.46 -9.18 -8.43
N PHE A 104 13.63 -8.13 -8.36
CA PHE A 104 12.18 -8.22 -8.21
C PHE A 104 11.43 -7.99 -9.53
N GLN A 105 12.01 -7.23 -10.46
CA GLN A 105 11.37 -6.85 -11.72
C GLN A 105 11.59 -7.85 -12.86
N ASP A 106 12.63 -8.68 -12.78
CA ASP A 106 12.89 -9.75 -13.75
C ASP A 106 11.65 -10.68 -13.89
N ASP A 107 11.18 -10.86 -15.13
CA ASP A 107 9.98 -11.65 -15.45
C ASP A 107 10.30 -13.15 -15.65
N SER A 108 11.57 -13.57 -15.51
CA SER A 108 11.94 -14.98 -15.46
C SER A 108 11.46 -15.66 -14.16
N GLU A 109 10.98 -16.90 -14.31
CA GLU A 109 10.41 -17.71 -13.23
C GLU A 109 11.38 -17.90 -12.06
N ASP A 110 12.67 -18.11 -12.34
CA ASP A 110 13.69 -18.37 -11.31
C ASP A 110 14.19 -17.09 -10.60
N ARG A 111 13.65 -15.91 -10.94
CA ARG A 111 14.09 -14.62 -10.40
C ARG A 111 12.92 -13.80 -9.87
N GLY A 112 12.67 -12.61 -10.41
CA GLY A 112 11.70 -11.66 -9.86
C GLY A 112 10.26 -12.18 -9.85
N LEU A 113 9.90 -13.02 -10.81
CA LEU A 113 8.56 -13.60 -10.86
C LEU A 113 8.27 -14.52 -9.67
N ARG A 114 9.27 -15.29 -9.19
CA ARG A 114 9.14 -16.09 -7.96
C ARG A 114 8.83 -15.23 -6.75
N PHE A 115 9.55 -14.12 -6.57
CA PHE A 115 9.30 -13.18 -5.47
C PHE A 115 7.88 -12.61 -5.54
N ARG A 116 7.44 -12.10 -6.70
CA ARG A 116 6.09 -11.56 -6.87
C ARG A 116 5.00 -12.61 -6.64
N LYS A 117 5.19 -13.83 -7.13
CA LYS A 117 4.27 -14.96 -6.88
C LYS A 117 4.20 -15.31 -5.39
N ARG A 118 5.32 -15.25 -4.66
CA ARG A 118 5.37 -15.54 -3.22
C ARG A 118 4.71 -14.44 -2.39
N VAL A 119 5.00 -13.17 -2.67
CA VAL A 119 4.32 -12.01 -2.06
C VAL A 119 2.81 -12.12 -2.22
N ARG A 120 2.35 -12.43 -3.44
CA ARG A 120 0.94 -12.72 -3.73
C ARG A 120 0.42 -13.93 -2.94
N GLY A 121 1.18 -15.02 -2.88
CA GLY A 121 0.79 -16.26 -2.21
C GLY A 121 0.59 -16.07 -0.71
N PHE A 122 1.42 -15.26 -0.06
CA PHE A 122 1.20 -14.89 1.34
C PHE A 122 -0.05 -14.06 1.53
N ALA A 123 -0.27 -13.06 0.67
CA ALA A 123 -1.47 -12.25 0.73
C ALA A 123 -2.76 -13.11 0.63
N LEU A 124 -2.75 -14.16 -0.19
CA LEU A 124 -3.85 -15.14 -0.26
C LEU A 124 -3.94 -16.02 0.99
N ALA A 125 -2.82 -16.52 1.50
CA ALA A 125 -2.81 -17.39 2.67
C ALA A 125 -3.43 -16.69 3.90
N GLU A 126 -3.27 -15.37 4.02
CA GLU A 126 -3.90 -14.57 5.07
C GLU A 126 -5.44 -14.44 4.90
N ILE A 127 -6.01 -14.75 3.73
CA ILE A 127 -7.47 -14.87 3.53
C ILE A 127 -7.98 -16.20 4.11
N ASP A 128 -7.24 -17.29 3.85
CA ASP A 128 -7.65 -18.65 4.24
C ASP A 128 -7.33 -18.98 5.69
N ASP A 129 -6.19 -18.50 6.17
CA ASP A 129 -5.84 -18.61 7.57
C ASP A 129 -6.77 -17.67 8.33
N LYS A 130 -7.47 -18.18 9.33
CA LYS A 130 -8.29 -17.38 10.26
C LYS A 130 -7.34 -16.58 11.16
N TYR A 131 -6.45 -15.80 10.56
CA TYR A 131 -5.56 -14.89 11.26
C TYR A 131 -6.43 -14.05 12.16
N ASP A 132 -6.27 -14.22 13.47
CA ASP A 132 -7.34 -14.00 14.45
C ASP A 132 -8.07 -12.69 14.13
N HIS A 133 -9.16 -12.78 13.35
CA HIS A 133 -9.76 -11.58 12.78
C HIS A 133 -10.29 -10.71 13.92
N ARG A 134 -10.50 -11.32 15.09
CA ARG A 134 -10.79 -10.65 16.35
C ARG A 134 -9.59 -9.84 16.86
N LEU A 135 -8.36 -10.35 16.77
CA LEU A 135 -7.15 -9.58 17.04
C LEU A 135 -7.05 -8.40 16.07
N LEU A 136 -7.12 -8.62 14.75
CA LEU A 136 -7.09 -7.53 13.77
C LEU A 136 -8.23 -6.51 14.00
N LEU A 137 -9.46 -6.97 14.27
CA LEU A 137 -10.63 -6.11 14.57
C LEU A 137 -10.54 -5.40 15.92
N ASP A 138 -9.94 -6.00 16.96
CA ASP A 138 -9.83 -5.39 18.28
C ASP A 138 -8.73 -4.34 18.31
N ILE A 139 -7.62 -4.59 17.63
CA ILE A 139 -6.63 -3.55 17.40
C ILE A 139 -7.32 -2.46 16.51
N ALA A 140 -8.16 -2.83 15.54
CA ALA A 140 -8.93 -1.88 14.70
C ALA A 140 -9.79 -0.90 15.48
N ARG A 141 -10.66 -1.42 16.33
CA ARG A 141 -11.60 -0.63 17.13
C ARG A 141 -10.90 0.28 18.14
N ARG A 142 -9.80 -0.18 18.73
CA ARG A 142 -9.08 0.58 19.78
C ARG A 142 -8.47 1.87 19.26
N LEU A 143 -8.01 1.89 18.01
CA LEU A 143 -7.30 3.05 17.47
C LEU A 143 -8.18 3.99 16.67
N LEU A 144 -9.23 3.49 16.03
CA LEU A 144 -10.27 4.37 15.49
C LEU A 144 -10.89 5.23 16.60
N ARG A 145 -11.11 4.62 17.78
CA ARG A 145 -11.58 5.35 18.97
C ARG A 145 -10.60 6.45 19.39
N GLN A 146 -9.30 6.25 19.25
CA GLN A 146 -8.27 7.22 19.66
C GLN A 146 -8.14 8.39 18.68
N LEU A 147 -8.26 8.17 17.37
CA LEU A 147 -8.35 9.25 16.38
C LEU A 147 -9.60 10.10 16.58
N ILE A 148 -10.75 9.45 16.85
CA ILE A 148 -11.99 10.14 17.21
C ILE A 148 -11.79 10.98 18.48
N LEU A 149 -11.13 10.43 19.50
CA LEU A 149 -10.84 11.17 20.75
C LEU A 149 -9.86 12.34 20.54
N ALA A 150 -8.81 12.17 19.72
CA ALA A 150 -7.87 13.24 19.40
C ALA A 150 -8.54 14.40 18.62
N PHE A 151 -9.60 14.08 17.87
CA PHE A 151 -10.44 15.08 17.19
C PHE A 151 -11.43 15.77 18.15
N ILE A 152 -12.10 15.02 19.02
CA ILE A 152 -13.09 15.56 19.99
C ILE A 152 -12.41 16.35 21.12
N PHE A 153 -11.19 15.99 21.50
CA PHE A 153 -10.44 16.63 22.59
C PHE A 153 -9.12 17.26 22.10
N PRO A 154 -9.17 18.37 21.34
CA PRO A 154 -7.98 19.02 20.78
C PRO A 154 -7.00 19.57 21.84
N TRP A 155 -7.39 19.65 23.11
CA TRP A 155 -6.52 20.08 24.22
C TRP A 155 -5.37 19.09 24.54
N LEU A 156 -5.52 17.80 24.16
CA LEU A 156 -4.43 16.82 24.20
C LEU A 156 -3.32 17.09 23.15
N ARG A 157 -3.54 18.02 22.21
CA ARG A 157 -2.64 18.38 21.11
C ARG A 157 -1.67 19.53 21.44
N THR A 158 -1.67 20.05 22.66
CA THR A 158 -0.82 21.19 23.02
C THR A 158 0.62 20.76 23.35
N ARG A 159 1.47 20.64 22.32
CA ARG A 159 2.85 21.16 22.32
C ARG A 159 3.49 21.07 20.92
N THR A 160 4.01 22.21 20.48
CA THR A 160 4.68 22.49 19.21
C THR A 160 5.99 21.71 19.00
N PRO A 161 6.46 21.53 17.75
CA PRO A 161 7.61 20.70 17.41
C PRO A 161 8.90 21.47 17.66
N VAL A 162 9.51 21.28 18.84
CA VAL A 162 10.88 21.74 19.11
C VAL A 162 11.83 20.59 18.87
N LYS A 163 12.78 20.82 17.96
CA LYS A 163 13.99 20.00 17.76
C LYS A 163 14.57 19.55 19.11
N ARG A 164 14.50 18.25 19.44
CA ARG A 164 15.49 17.52 20.25
C ARG A 164 15.08 16.04 20.39
N ARG A 165 16.08 15.16 20.18
CA ARG A 165 16.11 13.78 20.69
C ARG A 165 15.61 13.76 22.13
N ALA A 166 14.45 13.17 22.37
CA ALA A 166 13.99 12.81 23.71
C ALA A 166 13.12 11.55 23.58
N ARG A 167 13.49 10.51 24.35
CA ARG A 167 12.76 9.24 24.47
C ARG A 167 11.28 9.53 24.76
N ILE A 168 10.42 9.19 23.80
CA ILE A 168 8.97 9.27 23.95
C ILE A 168 8.51 8.08 24.84
N PRO A 169 7.58 8.28 25.79
CA PRO A 169 7.09 7.21 26.66
C PRO A 169 6.41 6.09 25.86
N ARG A 170 6.70 4.83 26.20
CA ARG A 170 6.17 3.60 25.55
C ARG A 170 4.65 3.54 25.38
N ILE A 171 3.89 4.32 26.15
CA ILE A 171 2.42 4.37 26.10
C ILE A 171 1.91 5.15 24.87
N ALA A 172 2.65 6.16 24.38
CA ALA A 172 2.27 6.93 23.19
C ALA A 172 2.48 6.15 21.88
N ARG A 173 3.43 5.20 21.85
CA ARG A 173 3.66 4.28 20.71
C ARG A 173 2.51 3.30 20.45
N ARG A 174 1.60 3.12 21.41
CA ARG A 174 0.46 2.17 21.31
C ARG A 174 -0.79 2.81 20.69
N LEU A 175 -0.68 4.03 20.16
CA LEU A 175 -1.81 4.83 19.63
C LEU A 175 -1.82 4.99 18.09
N GLU A 176 -0.96 4.27 17.34
CA GLU A 176 -0.77 4.45 15.88
C GLU A 176 -1.25 3.27 14.99
N VAL A 177 -1.64 2.16 15.61
CA VAL A 177 -2.01 0.85 15.05
C VAL A 177 -2.94 0.74 13.81
N ASN A 178 -4.15 1.33 13.85
CA ASN A 178 -5.28 0.82 13.02
C ASN A 178 -6.11 1.83 12.23
N ALA A 179 -5.46 2.82 11.65
CA ALA A 179 -5.98 3.45 10.45
C ALA A 179 -5.43 2.79 9.17
N TYR A 180 -4.57 1.76 9.31
CA TYR A 180 -3.56 1.42 8.30
C TYR A 180 -3.44 -0.07 7.98
N ILE A 181 -4.44 -0.87 8.36
CA ILE A 181 -4.43 -2.32 8.16
C ILE A 181 -4.18 -2.67 6.69
N CYS A 182 -4.70 -1.87 5.76
CA CYS A 182 -4.54 -2.07 4.32
C CYS A 182 -3.09 -1.91 3.84
N SER A 183 -2.41 -0.85 4.24
CA SER A 183 -1.01 -0.60 3.91
C SER A 183 -0.06 -1.48 4.70
N GLY A 184 -0.39 -1.76 5.97
CA GLY A 184 0.31 -2.71 6.83
C GLY A 184 0.27 -4.13 6.25
N PHE A 185 -0.90 -4.55 5.76
CA PHE A 185 -1.06 -5.83 5.06
C PHE A 185 -0.19 -5.91 3.81
N VAL A 186 -0.15 -4.86 2.98
CA VAL A 186 0.75 -4.79 1.82
C VAL A 186 2.22 -4.90 2.25
N GLN A 187 2.64 -4.13 3.26
CA GLN A 187 3.98 -4.19 3.84
C GLN A 187 4.33 -5.61 4.32
N TRP A 188 3.40 -6.25 5.04
CA TRP A 188 3.55 -7.59 5.59
C TRP A 188 3.71 -8.64 4.50
N ALA A 189 2.84 -8.62 3.48
CA ALA A 189 2.89 -9.53 2.35
C ALA A 189 4.23 -9.45 1.61
N TYR A 190 4.76 -8.23 1.42
CA TYR A 190 6.08 -8.02 0.84
C TYR A 190 7.20 -8.61 1.69
N TYR A 191 7.23 -8.28 2.98
CA TYR A 191 8.25 -8.76 3.91
C TYR A 191 8.27 -10.28 4.01
N ARG A 192 7.10 -10.90 4.23
CA ARG A 192 6.96 -12.37 4.37
C ARG A 192 7.22 -13.10 3.06
N GLY A 193 6.68 -12.58 1.97
CA GLY A 193 6.89 -13.15 0.64
C GLY A 193 8.35 -13.20 0.25
N VAL A 194 9.06 -12.09 0.42
CA VAL A 194 10.51 -12.03 0.12
C VAL A 194 11.30 -12.89 1.09
N GLY A 195 11.07 -12.75 2.40
CA GLY A 195 11.79 -13.53 3.42
C GLY A 195 11.69 -15.04 3.19
N LYS A 196 10.52 -15.52 2.77
CA LYS A 196 10.34 -16.95 2.49
C LYS A 196 11.11 -17.44 1.27
N VAL A 197 11.19 -16.63 0.21
CA VAL A 197 12.02 -16.99 -0.96
C VAL A 197 13.49 -17.03 -0.56
N LEU A 198 13.97 -16.05 0.23
CA LEU A 198 15.36 -16.01 0.71
C LEU A 198 15.71 -17.24 1.56
N GLU A 199 14.80 -17.66 2.45
CA GLU A 199 14.94 -18.89 3.23
C GLU A 199 15.07 -20.12 2.32
N GLU A 200 14.21 -20.24 1.32
CA GLU A 200 14.18 -21.40 0.40
C GLU A 200 15.44 -21.50 -0.47
N ILE A 201 16.07 -20.38 -0.83
CA ILE A 201 17.31 -20.36 -1.63
C ILE A 201 18.58 -20.32 -0.78
N GLY A 202 18.45 -20.28 0.55
CA GLY A 202 19.58 -20.21 1.47
C GLY A 202 20.37 -18.89 1.39
N GLU A 203 19.74 -17.81 0.93
CA GLU A 203 20.41 -16.50 0.83
C GLU A 203 20.37 -15.80 2.19
N ALA A 204 21.51 -15.75 2.86
CA ALA A 204 21.64 -15.13 4.17
C ALA A 204 21.64 -13.59 4.10
N ASP A 205 21.91 -13.01 2.92
CA ASP A 205 21.91 -11.56 2.75
C ASP A 205 20.50 -10.99 2.91
N GLN A 206 20.35 -10.15 3.92
CA GLN A 206 19.09 -9.51 4.28
C GLN A 206 18.84 -8.21 3.52
N THR A 207 19.73 -7.81 2.61
CA THR A 207 19.58 -6.59 1.81
C THR A 207 18.24 -6.53 1.09
N LYS A 208 17.84 -7.62 0.42
CA LYS A 208 16.53 -7.72 -0.26
C LYS A 208 15.35 -7.56 0.69
N LEU A 209 15.46 -8.08 1.92
CA LEU A 209 14.41 -7.94 2.93
C LEU A 209 14.29 -6.48 3.41
N ARG A 210 15.42 -5.80 3.61
CA ARG A 210 15.44 -4.36 3.95
C ARG A 210 14.88 -3.48 2.84
N GLU A 211 15.11 -3.85 1.59
CA GLU A 211 14.60 -3.14 0.41
C GLU A 211 13.08 -3.25 0.26
N VAL A 212 12.42 -4.16 0.98
CA VAL A 212 10.95 -4.30 0.97
C VAL A 212 10.27 -3.81 2.24
N ILE A 213 11.02 -3.24 3.18
CA ILE A 213 10.47 -2.47 4.31
C ILE A 213 10.26 -1.03 3.85
N PHE A 214 9.03 -0.66 3.50
CA PHE A 214 8.72 0.62 2.89
C PHE A 214 8.59 1.76 3.89
N ASN A 215 8.17 1.46 5.11
CA ASN A 215 8.15 2.43 6.20
C ASN A 215 9.58 2.72 6.68
N PRO A 216 10.08 3.96 6.55
CA PRO A 216 11.45 4.31 6.94
C PRO A 216 11.69 4.30 8.45
N GLU A 217 10.62 4.33 9.25
CA GLU A 217 10.71 4.29 10.72
C GLU A 217 10.83 2.86 11.28
N ILE A 218 10.65 1.86 10.42
CA ILE A 218 10.65 0.44 10.79
C ILE A 218 12.01 -0.19 10.45
N ALA A 219 12.58 -0.88 11.42
CA ALA A 219 13.76 -1.70 11.27
C ALA A 219 13.39 -3.16 10.94
N GLN A 220 14.36 -3.91 10.43
CA GLN A 220 14.15 -5.30 10.02
C GLN A 220 13.76 -6.22 11.19
N GLU A 221 14.26 -5.91 12.39
CA GLU A 221 14.07 -6.69 13.60
C GLU A 221 12.78 -6.34 14.35
N ASP A 222 12.00 -5.38 13.84
CA ASP A 222 10.75 -4.98 14.47
C ASP A 222 9.68 -6.09 14.37
N SER A 223 8.75 -6.06 15.32
CA SER A 223 7.69 -7.06 15.38
C SER A 223 6.70 -6.89 14.23
N GLU A 224 5.95 -7.96 13.95
CA GLU A 224 4.85 -7.93 12.98
C GLU A 224 3.85 -6.81 13.24
N GLU A 225 3.49 -6.56 14.50
CA GLU A 225 2.59 -5.46 14.89
C GLU A 225 3.11 -4.09 14.41
N VAL A 226 4.43 -3.91 14.38
CA VAL A 226 5.06 -2.69 13.86
C VAL A 226 5.01 -2.68 12.33
N LEU A 227 5.32 -3.77 11.63
CA LEU A 227 5.17 -3.82 10.17
C LEU A 227 3.73 -3.50 9.73
N LEU A 228 2.74 -4.00 10.47
CA LEU A 228 1.32 -3.75 10.24
C LEU A 228 0.88 -2.31 10.56
N SER A 229 1.72 -1.49 11.21
CA SER A 229 1.42 -0.07 11.45
C SER A 229 1.73 0.83 10.24
N THR A 230 2.35 0.28 9.20
CA THR A 230 2.68 1.01 7.95
C THR A 230 1.45 1.65 7.36
N THR A 231 1.51 2.95 7.12
CA THR A 231 0.42 3.80 6.62
C THR A 231 0.43 3.95 5.10
N PRO A 232 -0.68 4.40 4.47
CA PRO A 232 -0.66 4.78 3.05
C PRO A 232 0.33 5.93 2.78
N ALA A 233 0.59 6.78 3.77
CA ALA A 233 1.59 7.85 3.66
C ALA A 233 3.00 7.29 3.57
N ASP A 234 3.32 6.25 4.35
CA ASP A 234 4.63 5.60 4.33
C ASP A 234 4.87 4.94 2.97
N LEU A 235 3.86 4.24 2.42
CA LEU A 235 3.93 3.67 1.08
C LEU A 235 4.09 4.77 0.01
N ALA A 236 3.36 5.88 0.14
CA ALA A 236 3.46 7.01 -0.79
C ALA A 236 4.85 7.67 -0.77
N ASN A 237 5.40 7.86 0.43
CA ASN A 237 6.66 8.57 0.65
C ASN A 237 7.90 7.66 0.56
N SER A 238 7.72 6.35 0.44
CA SER A 238 8.82 5.40 0.33
C SER A 238 9.63 5.63 -0.94
N ASP A 239 10.95 5.79 -0.78
CA ASP A 239 11.95 5.91 -1.85
C ASP A 239 12.26 4.57 -2.51
N LYS A 240 11.90 3.46 -1.87
CA LYS A 240 12.00 2.09 -2.40
C LYS A 240 10.95 1.79 -3.47
N LEU A 241 9.93 2.63 -3.57
CA LEU A 241 8.78 2.44 -4.46
C LEU A 241 8.73 3.59 -5.48
N ALA A 242 8.87 3.24 -6.77
CA ALA A 242 8.76 4.18 -7.87
C ALA A 242 7.30 4.50 -8.18
N TRP A 243 7.01 5.76 -8.48
CA TRP A 243 5.72 6.17 -9.05
C TRP A 243 5.63 5.70 -10.50
N LYS A 244 4.47 5.14 -10.89
CA LYS A 244 4.23 4.69 -12.27
C LYS A 244 3.08 5.44 -12.93
N TYR A 245 1.94 5.48 -12.24
CA TYR A 245 0.71 6.04 -12.81
C TYR A 245 -0.13 6.78 -11.77
N ILE A 246 -0.85 7.80 -12.22
CA ILE A 246 -1.95 8.45 -11.49
C ILE A 246 -3.21 8.36 -12.34
N ILE A 247 -4.30 7.96 -11.70
CA ILE A 247 -5.64 8.01 -12.26
C ILE A 247 -6.41 9.06 -11.44
N LYS A 248 -6.70 10.19 -12.06
CA LYS A 248 -7.47 11.27 -11.46
C LYS A 248 -8.65 11.63 -12.36
N ASP A 249 -9.85 11.59 -11.78
CA ASP A 249 -11.11 11.87 -12.49
C ASP A 249 -11.25 11.07 -13.81
N GLY A 250 -10.76 9.83 -13.81
CA GLY A 250 -10.85 8.90 -14.94
C GLY A 250 -9.77 9.10 -16.01
N VAL A 251 -8.88 10.08 -15.83
CA VAL A 251 -7.74 10.33 -16.71
C VAL A 251 -6.51 9.62 -16.17
N VAL A 252 -5.81 8.89 -17.03
CA VAL A 252 -4.55 8.22 -16.69
C VAL A 252 -3.36 9.10 -17.06
N TRP A 253 -2.42 9.20 -16.13
CA TRP A 253 -1.16 9.89 -16.29
C TRP A 253 -0.03 8.94 -15.96
N GLU A 254 0.98 8.91 -16.82
CA GLU A 254 2.28 8.31 -16.51
C GLU A 254 3.12 9.35 -15.76
N VAL A 255 3.67 8.94 -14.63
CA VAL A 255 4.42 9.80 -13.70
C VAL A 255 5.73 9.13 -13.31
N GLY A 256 6.76 9.91 -13.02
CA GLY A 256 8.06 9.38 -12.58
C GLY A 256 8.53 9.92 -11.23
N SER A 257 7.85 10.93 -10.68
CA SER A 257 8.29 11.63 -9.47
C SER A 257 7.14 12.08 -8.59
N GLN A 258 7.46 12.43 -7.34
CA GLN A 258 6.51 13.03 -6.40
C GLN A 258 5.97 14.37 -6.94
N ASP A 259 6.81 15.18 -7.59
CA ASP A 259 6.42 16.48 -8.15
C ASP A 259 5.37 16.32 -9.25
N ASP A 260 5.50 15.29 -10.11
CA ASP A 260 4.51 14.96 -11.13
C ASP A 260 3.15 14.62 -10.49
N VAL A 261 3.18 13.83 -9.39
CA VAL A 261 1.98 13.45 -8.65
C VAL A 261 1.32 14.70 -8.05
N GLU A 262 2.08 15.55 -7.38
CA GLU A 262 1.55 16.77 -6.78
C GLU A 262 0.96 17.74 -7.81
N PHE A 263 1.62 17.88 -8.97
CA PHE A 263 1.11 18.67 -10.08
C PHE A 263 -0.29 18.21 -10.50
N ILE A 264 -0.48 16.89 -10.71
CA ILE A 264 -1.77 16.31 -11.11
C ILE A 264 -2.80 16.41 -9.99
N LEU A 265 -2.40 16.20 -8.73
CA LEU A 265 -3.33 16.26 -7.60
C LEU A 265 -3.85 17.69 -7.36
N ARG A 266 -3.10 18.73 -7.75
CA ARG A 266 -3.50 20.14 -7.64
C ARG A 266 -4.31 20.65 -8.84
N SER A 267 -4.17 20.05 -10.02
CA SER A 267 -4.94 20.39 -11.23
C SER A 267 -6.37 19.89 -11.16
#